data_AF-A0A1H8CS20-F1
#
_entry.id   AF-A0A1H8CS20-F1
#
_cell.length_a   1.000
_cell.length_b   1.000
_cell.length_c   1.000
_cell.angle_alpha   90.00
_cell.angle_beta   90.00
_cell.angle_gamma   90.00
#
_symmetry.space_group_name_H-M   'P 1'
#
loop_
_entity.id
_entity.type
_entity.pdbx_description
1 polymer ?
#
loop_
_entity_poly.entity_id
_entity_poly.type
_entity_poly.pdbx_seq_one_letter_code
_entity_poly.pdbx_strand_id
1 'polypeptide(L)'
;MRIKSQNKNRLLIFMHMPKTAGTTLGQIFRKQYANQVCGGGAQKDTIGKLSALSDAEINKLKCIWGHIPFGIHNYFKRPYIYITMLRDPVERIISMYYYLYHNTKIKWINGLSFKEFLSIKSLKPKIENLQTRFLSWESRIINYKRTEKNLTSFMLDSNQGEPNLERAKKNINDYFAIVGITELFDESISLIKRELGWDDIDYTKKNVNSNRPAKDQLPVEIISMIKEKNKLDIELYDYAKKKLEDNL
;
A
#
# COMPACT_ATOMS: atom_id res chain seq x y z
N MET A 1 20.07 -6.74 15.53
CA MET A 1 20.52 -5.43 16.07
C MET A 1 19.31 -4.51 16.08
N ARG A 2 18.77 -4.19 17.27
CA ARG A 2 17.46 -3.54 17.45
C ARG A 2 17.46 -2.11 16.88
N ILE A 3 16.46 -1.76 16.06
CA ILE A 3 16.21 -0.41 15.52
C ILE A 3 15.69 0.53 16.63
N LYS A 4 16.33 0.56 17.80
CA LYS A 4 15.87 1.35 18.96
C LYS A 4 16.60 2.67 19.18
N SER A 5 17.48 3.14 18.27
CA SER A 5 18.20 4.40 18.56
C SER A 5 18.64 5.31 17.40
N GLN A 6 18.24 5.13 16.14
CA GLN A 6 18.79 5.98 15.06
C GLN A 6 17.74 6.80 14.31
N ASN A 7 17.68 8.08 14.68
CA ASN A 7 16.96 9.23 14.11
C ASN A 7 15.55 9.55 14.63
N LYS A 8 15.47 10.38 15.69
CA LYS A 8 14.27 11.17 16.09
C LYS A 8 13.68 12.03 14.95
N ASN A 9 14.45 12.22 13.88
CA ASN A 9 14.11 13.01 12.70
C ASN A 9 13.71 12.17 11.47
N ARG A 10 13.46 10.87 11.63
CA ARG A 10 13.06 10.01 10.50
C ARG A 10 11.60 10.24 10.11
N LEU A 11 11.31 10.35 8.81
CA LEU A 11 9.96 10.38 8.27
C LEU A 11 9.46 8.95 8.03
N LEU A 12 8.34 8.58 8.65
CA LEU A 12 7.65 7.34 8.34
C LEU A 12 6.85 7.49 7.04
N ILE A 13 6.99 6.53 6.13
CA ILE A 13 6.24 6.46 4.88
C ILE A 13 5.40 5.19 4.91
N PHE A 14 4.11 5.32 5.19
CA PHE A 14 3.18 4.22 5.05
C PHE A 14 2.66 4.14 3.62
N MET A 15 3.23 3.19 2.88
CA MET A 15 2.77 2.83 1.54
C MET A 15 1.44 2.07 1.64
N HIS A 16 0.33 2.79 1.68
CA HIS A 16 -0.97 2.15 1.78
C HIS A 16 -1.38 1.59 0.42
N MET A 17 -1.42 0.26 0.29
CA MET A 17 -1.95 -0.38 -0.92
C MET A 17 -3.48 -0.53 -0.85
N PRO A 18 -4.20 -0.37 -1.98
CA PRO A 18 -5.63 -0.64 -2.04
C PRO A 18 -5.97 -2.07 -1.58
N LYS A 19 -6.98 -2.17 -0.71
CA LYS A 19 -7.58 -3.44 -0.23
C LYS A 19 -6.68 -4.33 0.65
N THR A 20 -5.65 -3.76 1.28
CA THR A 20 -4.74 -4.44 2.23
C THR A 20 -4.91 -3.95 3.68
N ALA A 21 -6.17 -3.77 4.11
CA ALA A 21 -6.54 -3.28 5.46
C ALA A 21 -5.95 -1.93 5.91
N GLY A 22 -5.34 -1.15 5.02
CA GLY A 22 -4.69 0.10 5.43
C GLY A 22 -5.62 1.22 5.92
N THR A 23 -6.94 1.13 5.74
CA THR A 23 -7.89 2.04 6.44
C THR A 23 -7.94 1.74 7.94
N THR A 24 -7.97 0.46 8.33
CA THR A 24 -7.90 0.01 9.73
C THR A 24 -6.58 0.46 10.34
N LEU A 25 -5.46 0.15 9.67
CA LEU A 25 -4.14 0.57 10.12
C LEU A 25 -4.00 2.11 10.15
N GLY A 26 -4.66 2.80 9.20
CA GLY A 26 -4.83 4.25 9.18
C GLY A 26 -5.41 4.85 10.47
N GLN A 27 -6.24 4.10 11.22
CA GLN A 27 -6.74 4.56 12.52
C GLN A 27 -5.64 4.58 13.57
N ILE A 28 -4.81 3.52 13.60
CA ILE A 28 -3.68 3.41 14.51
C ILE A 28 -2.68 4.54 14.25
N PHE A 29 -2.30 4.79 13.00
CA PHE A 29 -1.37 5.89 12.66
C PHE A 29 -1.80 7.26 13.19
N ARG A 30 -3.10 7.57 13.12
CA ARG A 30 -3.61 8.85 13.59
C ARG A 30 -3.50 8.98 15.11
N LYS A 31 -3.65 7.88 15.85
CA LYS A 31 -3.40 7.86 17.30
C LYS A 31 -1.93 8.12 17.63
N GLN A 32 -1.02 7.55 16.85
CA GLN A 32 0.43 7.63 17.08
C GLN A 32 1.03 9.00 16.74
N TYR A 33 0.48 9.69 15.74
CA TYR A 33 1.13 10.86 15.16
C TYR A 33 0.25 12.11 15.13
N ALA A 34 -1.01 12.03 15.59
CA ALA A 34 -1.95 13.14 15.67
C ALA A 34 -1.96 14.02 14.40
N ASN A 35 -1.67 15.32 14.53
CA ASN A 35 -1.62 16.30 13.43
C ASN A 35 -0.30 16.27 12.64
N GLN A 36 0.65 15.41 12.98
CA GLN A 36 1.94 15.26 12.29
C GLN A 36 1.87 14.23 11.14
N VAL A 37 0.67 13.92 10.68
CA VAL A 37 0.39 13.01 9.56
C VAL A 37 -0.08 13.80 8.35
N CYS A 38 0.55 13.57 7.20
CA CYS A 38 0.05 14.06 5.92
C CYS A 38 -0.43 12.88 5.05
N GLY A 39 -1.60 13.03 4.44
CA GLY A 39 -2.15 12.01 3.55
C GLY A 39 -3.66 11.90 3.58
N GLY A 40 -4.16 11.05 2.71
CA GLY A 40 -5.55 10.62 2.62
C GLY A 40 -5.59 9.23 2.00
N GLY A 41 -6.61 8.44 2.31
CA GLY A 41 -6.74 7.10 1.75
C GLY A 41 -6.63 7.11 0.21
N ALA A 42 -7.11 8.17 -0.44
CA ALA A 42 -6.96 8.36 -1.87
C ALA A 42 -5.61 8.99 -2.27
N GLN A 43 -5.16 8.60 -3.47
CA GLN A 43 -3.95 9.06 -4.12
C GLN A 43 -3.91 10.59 -4.31
N LYS A 44 -4.98 11.17 -4.88
CA LYS A 44 -5.10 12.61 -5.15
C LYS A 44 -5.03 13.45 -3.88
N ASP A 45 -5.68 13.01 -2.81
CA ASP A 45 -5.68 13.70 -1.52
C ASP A 45 -4.27 13.84 -0.96
N THR A 46 -3.47 12.79 -1.11
CA THR A 46 -2.10 12.78 -0.59
C THR A 46 -1.19 13.69 -1.41
N ILE A 47 -1.30 13.65 -2.74
CA ILE A 47 -0.54 14.55 -3.63
C ILE A 47 -0.87 16.01 -3.35
N GLY A 48 -2.16 16.38 -3.35
CA GLY A 48 -2.58 17.77 -3.20
C GLY A 48 -2.14 18.35 -1.86
N LYS A 49 -2.24 17.58 -0.77
CA LYS A 49 -1.72 17.99 0.54
C LYS A 49 -0.19 18.10 0.50
N LEU A 50 0.50 17.10 -0.04
CA LEU A 50 1.96 17.11 -0.11
C LEU A 50 2.50 18.18 -1.03
N SER A 51 1.79 18.69 -2.04
CA SER A 51 2.27 19.80 -2.87
C SER A 51 2.04 21.16 -2.21
N ALA A 52 1.05 21.29 -1.34
CA ALA A 52 0.68 22.56 -0.71
C ALA A 52 1.55 22.95 0.49
N LEU A 53 2.21 21.99 1.15
CA LEU A 53 3.02 22.26 2.34
C LEU A 53 4.32 23.01 1.99
N SER A 54 4.85 23.82 2.90
CA SER A 54 6.22 24.34 2.86
C SER A 54 7.23 23.30 3.36
N ASP A 55 8.52 23.49 3.08
CA ASP A 55 9.56 22.59 3.61
C ASP A 55 9.64 22.60 5.14
N ALA A 56 9.32 23.74 5.77
CA ALA A 56 9.22 23.86 7.22
C ALA A 56 8.08 23.00 7.79
N GLU A 57 6.92 22.96 7.13
CA GLU A 57 5.80 22.11 7.54
C GLU A 57 6.08 20.62 7.29
N ILE A 58 6.71 20.28 6.17
CA ILE A 58 7.15 18.90 5.89
C ILE A 58 8.11 18.38 6.95
N ASN A 59 9.03 19.21 7.43
CA ASN A 59 9.97 18.83 8.49
C ASN A 59 9.28 18.59 9.85
N LYS A 60 8.07 19.12 10.05
CA LYS A 60 7.26 18.85 11.25
C LYS A 60 6.48 17.54 11.15
N LEU A 61 6.29 17.00 9.94
CA LEU A 61 5.62 15.71 9.76
C LEU A 61 6.46 14.57 10.36
N LYS A 62 5.74 13.59 10.91
CA LYS A 62 6.28 12.31 11.38
C LYS A 62 5.88 11.16 10.48
N CYS A 63 4.75 11.27 9.79
CA CYS A 63 4.24 10.23 8.91
C CYS A 63 3.62 10.82 7.65
N ILE A 64 3.89 10.18 6.50
CA ILE A 64 3.09 10.33 5.29
C ILE A 64 2.41 9.00 4.97
N TRP A 65 1.20 9.05 4.43
CA TRP A 65 0.50 7.83 4.04
C TRP A 65 -0.49 8.05 2.89
N GLY A 66 -0.74 6.98 2.15
CA GLY A 66 -1.71 6.96 1.06
C GLY A 66 -1.34 5.95 0.00
N HIS A 67 -2.13 5.90 -1.08
CA HIS A 67 -1.82 5.10 -2.27
C HIS A 67 -0.65 5.70 -3.04
N ILE A 68 0.56 5.57 -2.47
CA ILE A 68 1.82 6.11 -2.99
C ILE A 68 2.76 4.95 -3.30
N PRO A 69 3.27 4.81 -4.53
CA PRO A 69 4.26 3.79 -4.87
C PRO A 69 5.63 4.12 -4.24
N PHE A 70 6.56 3.19 -4.34
CA PHE A 70 7.94 3.38 -3.93
C PHE A 70 8.60 4.57 -4.65
N GLY A 71 9.53 5.25 -3.99
CA GLY A 71 10.28 6.37 -4.58
C GLY A 71 9.80 7.77 -4.17
N ILE A 72 8.68 7.91 -3.46
CA ILE A 72 8.23 9.22 -2.94
C ILE A 72 9.25 9.86 -2.00
N HIS A 73 10.13 9.06 -1.39
CA HIS A 73 11.21 9.55 -0.55
C HIS A 73 12.17 10.52 -1.25
N ASN A 74 12.27 10.46 -2.59
CA ASN A 74 13.11 11.35 -3.40
C ASN A 74 12.69 12.83 -3.33
N TYR A 75 11.52 13.13 -2.75
CA TYR A 75 11.03 14.49 -2.53
C TYR A 75 11.34 15.04 -1.12
N PHE A 76 12.06 14.27 -0.28
CA PHE A 76 12.40 14.67 1.08
C PHE A 76 13.92 14.61 1.33
N LYS A 77 14.45 15.61 2.04
CA LYS A 77 15.89 15.76 2.34
C LYS A 77 16.31 15.23 3.71
N ARG A 78 15.46 14.41 4.34
CA ARG A 78 15.66 13.88 5.69
C ARG A 78 15.59 12.35 5.67
N PRO A 79 16.17 11.66 6.67
CA PRO A 79 16.05 10.21 6.77
C PRO A 79 14.59 9.75 6.75
N TYR A 80 14.33 8.60 6.16
CA TYR A 80 12.99 8.03 6.03
C TYR A 80 13.01 6.52 6.30
N ILE A 81 11.83 5.94 6.54
CA ILE A 81 11.63 4.50 6.60
C ILE A 81 10.25 4.16 6.05
N TYR A 82 10.15 3.04 5.34
CA TYR A 82 8.89 2.56 4.83
C TYR A 82 8.27 1.50 5.73
N ILE A 83 6.95 1.45 5.72
CA ILE A 83 6.18 0.25 6.07
C ILE A 83 5.04 0.08 5.07
N THR A 84 4.54 -1.14 4.94
CA THR A 84 3.36 -1.45 4.12
C THR A 84 2.62 -2.67 4.66
N MET A 85 1.44 -2.93 4.10
CA MET A 85 0.67 -4.14 4.30
C MET A 85 0.38 -4.77 2.93
N LEU A 86 0.70 -6.06 2.80
CA LEU A 86 0.30 -6.89 1.67
C LEU A 86 -0.89 -7.77 2.03
N ARG A 87 -1.46 -8.42 1.02
CA ARG A 87 -2.57 -9.36 1.14
C ARG A 87 -2.45 -10.47 0.11
N ASP A 88 -3.02 -11.64 0.39
CA ASP A 88 -3.15 -12.71 -0.61
C ASP A 88 -3.71 -12.10 -1.90
N PRO A 89 -3.02 -12.26 -3.04
CA PRO A 89 -3.39 -11.54 -4.27
C PRO A 89 -4.80 -11.90 -4.75
N VAL A 90 -5.24 -13.14 -4.53
CA VAL A 90 -6.59 -13.56 -4.91
C VAL A 90 -7.63 -12.86 -4.02
N GLU A 91 -7.45 -12.89 -2.70
CA GLU A 91 -8.30 -12.19 -1.74
C GLU A 91 -8.35 -10.68 -1.99
N ARG A 92 -7.22 -10.07 -2.35
CA ARG A 92 -7.14 -8.64 -2.70
C ARG A 92 -8.01 -8.31 -3.91
N ILE A 93 -7.97 -9.14 -4.97
CA ILE A 93 -8.77 -8.92 -6.19
C ILE A 93 -10.25 -9.15 -5.93
N ILE A 94 -10.63 -10.20 -5.20
CA ILE A 94 -12.02 -10.41 -4.79
C ILE A 94 -12.52 -9.22 -3.98
N SER A 95 -11.72 -8.75 -3.02
CA SER A 95 -12.07 -7.57 -2.22
C SER A 95 -12.21 -6.30 -3.07
N MET A 96 -11.39 -6.14 -4.10
CA MET A 96 -11.48 -5.01 -5.04
C MET A 96 -12.76 -5.08 -5.87
N TYR A 97 -13.06 -6.23 -6.47
CA TYR A 97 -14.26 -6.43 -7.29
C TYR A 97 -15.52 -6.06 -6.52
N TYR A 98 -15.75 -6.68 -5.35
CA TYR A 98 -16.96 -6.41 -4.56
C TYR A 98 -16.98 -4.99 -3.97
N TYR A 99 -15.82 -4.39 -3.69
CA TYR A 99 -15.77 -2.99 -3.28
C TYR A 99 -16.26 -2.05 -4.38
N LEU A 100 -15.88 -2.31 -5.63
CA LEU A 100 -16.30 -1.50 -6.78
C LEU A 100 -17.75 -1.80 -7.19
N TYR A 101 -18.15 -3.07 -7.16
CA TYR A 101 -19.51 -3.52 -7.47
C TYR A 101 -20.58 -2.90 -6.55
N HIS A 102 -20.26 -2.73 -5.26
CA HIS A 102 -21.17 -2.07 -4.31
C HIS A 102 -20.96 -0.55 -4.23
N ASN A 103 -20.05 0.02 -5.03
CA ASN A 103 -19.81 1.46 -5.03
C ASN A 103 -20.87 2.18 -5.87
N THR A 104 -21.83 2.80 -5.21
CA THR A 104 -22.93 3.54 -5.86
C THR A 104 -22.47 4.70 -6.76
N LYS A 105 -21.23 5.17 -6.59
CA LYS A 105 -20.62 6.23 -7.41
C LYS A 105 -19.97 5.71 -8.70
N ILE A 106 -19.70 4.41 -8.81
CA ILE A 106 -19.01 3.80 -9.97
C ILE A 106 -19.97 2.87 -10.71
N LYS A 107 -21.09 3.45 -11.16
CA LYS A 107 -22.24 2.69 -11.71
C LYS A 107 -21.92 1.80 -12.91
N TRP A 108 -20.90 2.13 -13.70
CA TRP A 108 -20.54 1.34 -14.89
C TRP A 108 -19.91 -0.02 -14.55
N ILE A 109 -19.42 -0.20 -13.31
CA ILE A 109 -18.94 -1.51 -12.81
C ILE A 109 -20.11 -2.33 -12.25
N ASN A 110 -21.19 -1.66 -11.83
CA ASN A 110 -22.36 -2.33 -11.26
C ASN A 110 -23.03 -3.15 -12.37
N GLY A 111 -23.09 -4.48 -12.18
CA GLY A 111 -23.68 -5.41 -13.14
C GLY A 111 -22.66 -6.15 -14.01
N LEU A 112 -21.38 -5.77 -14.00
CA LEU A 112 -20.35 -6.59 -14.63
C LEU A 112 -20.15 -7.88 -13.84
N SER A 113 -20.02 -9.00 -14.55
CA SER A 113 -19.53 -10.24 -13.98
C SER A 113 -18.06 -10.12 -13.57
N PHE A 114 -17.60 -11.04 -12.72
CA PHE A 114 -16.21 -11.10 -12.31
C PHE A 114 -15.27 -11.28 -13.53
N LYS A 115 -15.67 -12.11 -14.50
CA LYS A 115 -14.88 -12.37 -15.71
C LYS A 115 -14.73 -11.12 -16.58
N GLU A 116 -15.80 -10.35 -16.76
CA GLU A 116 -15.76 -9.06 -17.46
C GLU A 116 -14.87 -8.07 -16.73
N PHE A 117 -14.98 -7.99 -15.40
CA PHE A 117 -14.14 -7.13 -14.58
C PHE A 117 -12.64 -7.39 -14.78
N LEU A 118 -12.23 -8.66 -14.82
CA LEU A 118 -10.84 -9.08 -15.04
C LEU A 118 -10.33 -8.77 -16.46
N SER A 119 -11.23 -8.45 -17.39
CA SER A 119 -10.91 -8.19 -18.80
C SER A 119 -10.82 -6.69 -19.13
N ILE A 120 -11.16 -5.79 -18.20
CA ILE A 120 -11.14 -4.34 -18.43
C ILE A 120 -9.70 -3.82 -18.51
N LYS A 121 -9.29 -3.39 -19.72
CA LYS A 121 -7.94 -2.86 -19.98
C LYS A 121 -7.56 -1.69 -19.07
N SER A 122 -8.47 -0.74 -18.84
CA SER A 122 -8.19 0.46 -18.02
C SER A 122 -8.02 0.17 -16.52
N LEU A 123 -8.43 -1.02 -16.06
CA LEU A 123 -8.25 -1.45 -14.67
C LEU A 123 -6.99 -2.30 -14.47
N LYS A 124 -6.30 -2.73 -15.55
CA LYS A 124 -5.11 -3.59 -15.47
C LYS A 124 -4.08 -3.12 -14.43
N PRO A 125 -3.66 -1.84 -14.38
CA PRO A 125 -2.69 -1.40 -13.37
C PRO A 125 -3.14 -1.60 -11.92
N LYS A 126 -4.45 -1.72 -11.67
CA LYS A 126 -5.06 -1.91 -10.34
C LYS A 126 -5.33 -3.37 -9.99
N ILE A 127 -5.50 -4.23 -11.00
CA ILE A 127 -5.94 -5.62 -10.84
C ILE A 127 -4.91 -6.67 -11.26
N GLU A 128 -3.81 -6.25 -11.89
CA GLU A 128 -2.71 -7.13 -12.31
C GLU A 128 -1.39 -6.66 -11.66
N ASN A 129 -0.83 -7.51 -10.80
CA ASN A 129 0.45 -7.32 -10.12
C ASN A 129 0.63 -5.95 -9.44
N LEU A 130 -0.43 -5.42 -8.84
CA LEU A 130 -0.44 -4.08 -8.22
C LEU A 130 0.58 -3.98 -7.09
N GLN A 131 0.66 -4.99 -6.23
CA GLN A 131 1.51 -4.94 -5.04
C GLN A 131 2.99 -4.89 -5.43
N THR A 132 3.37 -5.72 -6.41
CA THR A 132 4.68 -5.73 -7.03
C THR A 132 4.96 -4.40 -7.70
N ARG A 133 4.04 -3.88 -8.52
CA ARG A 133 4.19 -2.60 -9.20
C ARG A 133 4.47 -1.45 -8.24
N PHE A 134 3.72 -1.39 -7.14
CA PHE A 134 3.91 -0.36 -6.11
C PHE A 134 5.28 -0.46 -5.43
N LEU A 135 5.71 -1.68 -5.09
CA LEU A 135 6.98 -1.92 -4.39
C LEU A 135 8.20 -1.80 -5.29
N SER A 136 8.07 -2.11 -6.58
CA SER A 136 9.15 -2.08 -7.55
C SER A 136 9.26 -0.76 -8.30
N TRP A 137 8.34 0.18 -8.06
CA TRP A 137 8.38 1.44 -8.79
C TRP A 137 9.67 2.19 -8.51
N GLU A 138 10.29 2.76 -9.53
CA GLU A 138 11.47 3.59 -9.38
C GLU A 138 11.31 4.79 -10.31
N SER A 139 11.32 5.99 -9.75
CA SER A 139 11.30 7.18 -10.58
C SER A 139 12.59 7.26 -11.37
N ARG A 140 12.48 7.40 -12.69
CA ARG A 140 13.64 7.65 -13.57
C ARG A 140 14.25 9.03 -13.37
N ILE A 141 13.65 9.88 -12.54
CA ILE A 141 14.05 11.27 -12.32
C ILE A 141 14.29 11.50 -10.84
N ILE A 142 15.52 11.86 -10.50
CA ILE A 142 15.98 12.12 -9.13
C ILE A 142 15.93 13.65 -8.89
N ASN A 143 15.59 14.08 -7.68
CA ASN A 143 15.63 15.49 -7.21
C ASN A 143 14.59 16.47 -7.79
N TYR A 144 13.35 16.04 -8.04
CA TYR A 144 12.30 17.01 -8.36
C TYR A 144 11.98 17.94 -7.18
N LYS A 145 11.76 19.23 -7.49
CA LYS A 145 11.05 20.12 -6.56
C LYS A 145 9.67 19.53 -6.24
N ARG A 146 9.25 19.54 -4.98
CA ARG A 146 7.94 19.07 -4.53
C ARG A 146 6.84 20.04 -4.99
N THR A 147 6.46 19.95 -6.25
CA THR A 147 5.34 20.68 -6.86
C THR A 147 4.22 19.72 -7.20
N GLU A 148 3.00 20.24 -7.34
CA GLU A 148 1.84 19.42 -7.75
C GLU A 148 2.07 18.72 -9.08
N LYS A 149 2.66 19.43 -10.06
CA LYS A 149 3.02 18.86 -11.38
C LYS A 149 3.95 17.65 -11.23
N ASN A 150 5.01 17.78 -10.44
CA ASN A 150 6.03 16.73 -10.34
C ASN A 150 5.51 15.52 -9.57
N LEU A 151 4.79 15.74 -8.46
CA LEU A 151 4.14 14.66 -7.73
C LEU A 151 3.07 13.97 -8.58
N THR A 152 2.27 14.71 -9.34
CA THR A 152 1.28 14.13 -10.26
C THR A 152 1.96 13.28 -11.35
N SER A 153 3.05 13.77 -11.93
CA SER A 153 3.83 13.03 -12.92
C SER A 153 4.39 11.72 -12.36
N PHE A 154 5.02 11.77 -11.19
CA PHE A 154 5.52 10.58 -10.48
C PHE A 154 4.43 9.52 -10.30
N MET A 155 3.22 9.96 -9.98
CA MET A 155 2.09 9.08 -9.76
C MET A 155 1.50 8.50 -11.05
N LEU A 156 1.40 9.29 -12.12
CA LEU A 156 0.95 8.80 -13.42
C LEU A 156 1.94 7.80 -14.02
N ASP A 157 3.24 8.07 -13.92
CA ASP A 157 4.32 7.21 -14.41
C ASP A 157 4.30 5.85 -13.69
N SER A 158 4.04 5.84 -12.38
CA SER A 158 3.94 4.59 -11.62
C SER A 158 2.80 3.67 -12.05
N ASN A 159 1.71 4.21 -12.61
CA ASN A 159 0.61 3.41 -13.13
C ASN A 159 0.98 2.74 -14.46
N GLN A 160 2.00 3.25 -15.16
CA GLN A 160 2.50 2.74 -16.44
C GLN A 160 3.74 1.86 -16.26
N GLY A 161 4.47 2.00 -15.15
CA GLY A 161 5.68 1.25 -14.87
C GLY A 161 5.44 -0.24 -14.71
N GLU A 162 6.15 -1.08 -15.44
CA GLU A 162 6.02 -2.54 -15.34
C GLU A 162 6.46 -3.08 -13.96
N PRO A 163 5.74 -4.08 -13.40
CA PRO A 163 6.09 -4.69 -12.14
C PRO A 163 7.40 -5.47 -12.26
N ASN A 164 8.28 -5.33 -11.27
CA ASN A 164 9.57 -6.02 -11.23
C ASN A 164 9.78 -6.67 -9.87
N LEU A 165 9.71 -7.99 -9.82
CA LEU A 165 9.73 -8.75 -8.58
C LEU A 165 11.05 -8.61 -7.81
N GLU A 166 12.18 -8.75 -8.49
CA GLU A 166 13.50 -8.70 -7.83
C GLU A 166 13.76 -7.31 -7.25
N ARG A 167 13.34 -6.27 -7.95
CA ARG A 167 13.39 -4.91 -7.41
C ARG A 167 12.44 -4.72 -6.23
N ALA A 168 11.22 -5.28 -6.27
CA ALA A 168 10.32 -5.22 -5.12
C ALA A 168 10.96 -5.90 -3.89
N LYS A 169 11.52 -7.11 -4.05
CA LYS A 169 12.23 -7.84 -2.98
C LYS A 169 13.42 -7.02 -2.45
N LYS A 170 14.23 -6.43 -3.33
CA LYS A 170 15.34 -5.55 -2.96
C LYS A 170 14.85 -4.34 -2.16
N ASN A 171 13.82 -3.64 -2.65
CA ASN A 171 13.28 -2.47 -1.98
C ASN A 171 12.72 -2.81 -0.59
N ILE A 172 12.04 -3.95 -0.44
CA ILE A 172 11.60 -4.47 0.86
C ILE A 172 12.77 -4.59 1.83
N ASN A 173 13.88 -5.20 1.41
CA ASN A 173 15.03 -5.42 2.30
C ASN A 173 15.76 -4.14 2.66
N ASP A 174 15.88 -3.21 1.72
CA ASP A 174 16.73 -2.03 1.89
C ASP A 174 16.02 -0.89 2.63
N TYR A 175 14.69 -0.78 2.51
CA TYR A 175 13.95 0.43 2.90
C TYR A 175 12.78 0.21 3.85
N PHE A 176 12.27 -1.02 3.98
CA PHE A 176 11.08 -1.28 4.80
C PHE A 176 11.50 -1.78 6.18
N ALA A 177 10.98 -1.13 7.22
CA ALA A 177 11.10 -1.67 8.58
C ALA A 177 10.30 -2.96 8.70
N ILE A 178 9.04 -2.93 8.24
CA ILE A 178 8.13 -4.07 8.26
C ILE A 178 7.23 -4.04 7.03
N VAL A 179 7.02 -5.23 6.45
CA VAL A 179 6.00 -5.52 5.45
C VAL A 179 5.01 -6.48 6.11
N GLY A 180 3.88 -5.97 6.57
CA GLY A 180 2.86 -6.78 7.23
C GLY A 180 1.98 -7.55 6.23
N ILE A 181 1.27 -8.54 6.75
CA ILE A 181 0.37 -9.41 6.01
C ILE A 181 -1.04 -9.25 6.56
N THR A 182 -2.01 -8.99 5.69
CA THR A 182 -3.40 -8.73 6.09
C THR A 182 -4.03 -9.94 6.80
N GLU A 183 -3.65 -11.15 6.39
CA GLU A 183 -4.07 -12.43 6.97
C GLU A 183 -3.44 -12.70 8.35
N LEU A 184 -2.33 -12.03 8.67
CA LEU A 184 -1.61 -12.06 9.96
C LEU A 184 -1.59 -10.66 10.56
N PHE A 185 -2.76 -10.01 10.61
CA PHE A 185 -2.85 -8.59 10.93
C PHE A 185 -2.36 -8.29 12.34
N ASP A 186 -2.77 -9.07 13.34
CA ASP A 186 -2.42 -8.83 14.75
C ASP A 186 -0.92 -9.01 14.98
N GLU A 187 -0.34 -10.04 14.38
CA GLU A 187 1.10 -10.29 14.33
C GLU A 187 1.84 -9.12 13.66
N SER A 188 1.34 -8.66 12.51
CA SER A 188 1.91 -7.53 11.78
C SER A 188 1.91 -6.26 12.63
N ILE A 189 0.81 -5.95 13.32
CA ILE A 189 0.72 -4.77 14.18
C ILE A 189 1.63 -4.89 15.41
N SER A 190 1.71 -6.08 16.01
CA SER A 190 2.62 -6.34 17.12
C SER A 190 4.09 -6.09 16.74
N LEU A 191 4.50 -6.52 15.55
CA LEU A 191 5.84 -6.26 15.01
C LEU A 191 6.06 -4.79 14.70
N ILE A 192 5.12 -4.12 14.02
CA ILE A 192 5.22 -2.69 13.72
C ILE A 192 5.32 -1.88 15.02
N LYS A 193 4.53 -2.25 16.04
CA LYS A 193 4.59 -1.64 17.37
C LYS A 193 5.99 -1.73 17.95
N ARG A 194 6.57 -2.93 17.94
CA ARG A 194 7.91 -3.20 18.47
C ARG A 194 8.99 -2.39 17.73
N GLU A 195 8.92 -2.33 16.41
CA GLU A 195 9.92 -1.65 15.57
C GLU A 195 9.81 -0.12 15.60
N LEU A 196 8.59 0.43 15.64
CA LEU A 196 8.35 1.87 15.61
C LEU A 196 8.16 2.49 16.99
N GLY A 197 8.08 1.67 18.05
CA GLY A 197 7.82 2.12 19.41
C GLY A 197 6.44 2.74 19.57
N TRP A 198 5.42 2.17 18.92
CA TRP A 198 4.05 2.63 19.07
C TRP A 198 3.45 2.24 20.41
N ASP A 199 2.50 3.04 20.89
CA ASP A 199 1.80 2.79 22.14
C ASP A 199 0.43 2.14 21.87
N ASP A 200 -0.63 2.94 21.78
CA ASP A 200 -2.01 2.52 21.55
C ASP A 200 -2.22 1.97 20.13
N ILE A 201 -2.26 0.65 20.02
CA ILE A 201 -2.54 -0.07 18.79
C ILE A 201 -3.98 -0.60 18.72
N ASP A 202 -4.85 -0.22 19.65
CA ASP A 202 -6.23 -0.70 19.65
C ASP A 202 -6.96 -0.22 18.40
N TYR A 203 -7.66 -1.13 17.76
CA TYR A 203 -8.31 -0.86 16.49
C TYR A 203 -9.65 -1.60 16.37
N THR A 204 -10.49 -1.11 15.47
CA THR A 204 -11.69 -1.83 15.03
C THR A 204 -11.55 -2.12 13.55
N LYS A 205 -11.81 -3.36 13.13
CA LYS A 205 -11.69 -3.73 11.71
C LYS A 205 -12.66 -2.86 10.89
N LYS A 206 -12.14 -2.14 9.88
CA LYS A 206 -12.94 -1.33 8.95
C LYS A 206 -13.01 -2.00 7.58
N ASN A 207 -14.12 -1.76 6.88
CA ASN A 207 -14.36 -2.24 5.51
C ASN A 207 -14.29 -3.78 5.36
N VAL A 208 -14.69 -4.50 6.40
CA VAL A 208 -14.95 -5.94 6.32
C VAL A 208 -16.23 -6.12 5.53
N ASN A 209 -16.13 -6.56 4.28
CA ASN A 209 -17.30 -6.93 3.50
C ASN A 209 -17.69 -8.37 3.85
N SER A 210 -18.63 -8.53 4.78
CA SER A 210 -19.19 -9.84 5.19
C SER A 210 -20.11 -10.46 4.15
N ASN A 211 -20.60 -9.66 3.20
CA ASN A 211 -21.62 -10.09 2.23
C ASN A 211 -21.02 -10.54 0.90
N ARG A 212 -19.69 -10.61 0.79
CA ARG A 212 -19.04 -11.19 -0.39
C ARG A 212 -18.85 -12.71 -0.20
N PRO A 213 -18.93 -13.51 -1.27
CA PRO A 213 -18.54 -14.92 -1.23
C PRO A 213 -17.09 -15.09 -0.77
N ALA A 214 -16.86 -16.18 -0.04
CA ALA A 214 -15.52 -16.66 0.27
C ALA A 214 -14.81 -17.14 -1.02
N LYS A 215 -13.47 -17.21 -0.99
CA LYS A 215 -12.64 -17.57 -2.15
C LYS A 215 -12.94 -18.97 -2.69
N ASP A 216 -13.28 -19.91 -1.82
CA ASP A 216 -13.68 -21.29 -2.15
C ASP A 216 -15.09 -21.41 -2.75
N GLN A 217 -15.92 -20.38 -2.59
CA GLN A 217 -17.25 -20.30 -3.19
C GLN A 217 -17.23 -19.72 -4.62
N LEU A 218 -16.09 -19.25 -5.10
CA LEU A 218 -15.95 -18.72 -6.46
C LEU A 218 -15.55 -19.81 -7.46
N PRO A 219 -15.97 -19.70 -8.74
CA PRO A 219 -15.59 -20.67 -9.76
C PRO A 219 -14.07 -20.79 -9.90
N VAL A 220 -13.58 -22.02 -10.05
CA VAL A 220 -12.14 -22.34 -10.21
C VAL A 220 -11.52 -21.55 -11.38
N GLU A 221 -12.27 -21.37 -12.47
CA GLU A 221 -11.84 -20.56 -13.62
C GLU A 221 -11.48 -19.12 -13.21
N ILE A 222 -12.30 -18.47 -12.38
CA ILE A 222 -12.06 -17.10 -11.90
C ILE A 222 -10.80 -17.06 -11.04
N ILE A 223 -10.63 -18.01 -10.13
CA ILE A 223 -9.43 -18.10 -9.28
C ILE A 223 -8.17 -18.28 -10.13
N SER A 224 -8.23 -19.15 -11.14
CA SER A 224 -7.13 -19.39 -12.07
C SER A 224 -6.78 -18.13 -12.88
N MET A 225 -7.78 -17.42 -13.43
CA MET A 225 -7.57 -16.16 -14.13
C MET A 225 -6.90 -15.10 -13.24
N ILE A 226 -7.32 -15.00 -11.97
CA ILE A 226 -6.71 -14.05 -11.03
C ILE A 226 -5.24 -14.42 -10.78
N LYS A 227 -4.95 -15.70 -10.50
CA LYS A 227 -3.60 -16.18 -10.25
C LYS A 227 -2.69 -15.93 -11.45
N GLU A 228 -3.16 -16.23 -12.66
CA GLU A 228 -2.40 -16.03 -13.89
C GLU A 228 -1.99 -14.56 -14.08
N LYS A 229 -2.92 -13.62 -13.83
CA LYS A 229 -2.70 -12.18 -13.94
C LYS A 229 -1.88 -11.59 -12.78
N ASN A 230 -1.67 -12.33 -11.71
CA ASN A 230 -1.04 -11.85 -10.47
C ASN A 230 0.12 -12.73 -10.00
N LYS A 231 0.81 -13.44 -10.92
CA LYS A 231 1.93 -14.34 -10.60
C LYS A 231 3.03 -13.66 -9.78
N LEU A 232 3.38 -12.42 -10.12
CA LEU A 232 4.44 -11.69 -9.40
C LEU A 232 3.97 -11.27 -8.00
N ASP A 233 2.71 -10.85 -7.87
CA ASP A 233 2.13 -10.55 -6.56
C ASP A 233 2.07 -11.79 -5.66
N ILE A 234 1.85 -12.98 -6.22
CA ILE A 234 1.85 -14.24 -5.45
C ILE A 234 3.25 -14.52 -4.91
N GLU A 235 4.26 -14.49 -5.78
CA GLU A 235 5.63 -14.77 -5.37
C GLU A 235 6.17 -13.73 -4.37
N LEU A 236 5.81 -12.46 -4.57
CA LEU A 236 6.15 -11.38 -3.64
C LEU A 236 5.45 -11.52 -2.28
N TYR A 237 4.17 -11.93 -2.29
CA TYR A 237 3.41 -12.17 -1.08
C TYR A 237 4.00 -13.31 -0.27
N ASP A 238 4.31 -14.44 -0.91
CA ASP A 238 4.92 -15.60 -0.22
C ASP A 238 6.29 -15.24 0.36
N TYR A 239 7.10 -14.49 -0.39
CA TYR A 239 8.38 -13.96 0.08
C TYR A 239 8.22 -13.08 1.33
N ALA A 240 7.31 -12.10 1.27
CA ALA A 240 7.09 -11.16 2.37
C ALA A 240 6.46 -11.84 3.59
N LYS A 241 5.55 -12.79 3.37
CA LYS A 241 4.92 -13.56 4.44
C LYS A 241 5.93 -14.41 5.19
N LYS A 242 6.78 -15.14 4.48
CA LYS A 242 7.88 -15.90 5.10
C LYS A 242 8.79 -14.99 5.92
N LYS A 243 9.18 -13.84 5.35
CA LYS A 243 10.00 -12.86 6.07
C LYS A 243 9.32 -12.33 7.34
N LEU A 244 8.00 -12.13 7.33
CA LEU A 244 7.25 -11.73 8.51
C LEU A 244 7.26 -12.83 9.57
N GLU A 245 6.96 -14.08 9.17
CA GLU A 245 6.93 -15.25 10.04
C GLU A 245 8.29 -15.51 10.70
N ASP A 246 9.40 -15.33 9.97
CA ASP A 246 10.77 -15.43 10.50
C ASP A 246 11.09 -14.37 11.59
N ASN A 247 10.27 -13.33 11.73
CA ASN A 247 10.45 -12.23 12.70
C ASN A 247 9.47 -12.28 13.90
N LEU A 248 8.54 -13.23 13.91
CA LEU A 248 7.61 -13.45 15.02
C LEU A 248 8.33 -14.04 16.24
#